data_AF-A0A498AS22-F1
#
_entry.id   AF-A0A498AS22-F1
#
_cell.length_a   1.000
_cell.length_b   1.000
_cell.length_c   1.000
_cell.angle_alpha   90.00
_cell.angle_beta   90.00
_cell.angle_gamma   90.00
#
_symmetry.space_group_name_H-M   'P 1'
#
loop_
_entity.id
_entity.type
_entity.pdbx_description
1 polymer ?
#
loop_
_entity_poly.entity_id
_entity_poly.type
_entity_poly.pdbx_seq_one_letter_code
_entity_poly.pdbx_strand_id
1 'polypeptide(L)'
;MSIVEDVGAQVRAAADDLPLAQLALALEKFGLAAERLRWVRQESADPMGVPELSAATEHAETAGYALRVAQEQLSAYLAAIGLAGDGSPAPAPQEQRRRPAHDAPREAAPGAPAPEPAAEVTPRRWWAVRVAELTGGREGPPEQPDEKVDDARELLRRVVGGVRAGDRDRLHTELRRAHADVGLGLAAVAPPLLRELAGELLGHPPRAEDLRRLHRELDGRVRDLLPGLPPAVLDTLLTRICRMPPPRRDEAEQPHAADPAVTAGVLTGVLLARLGRDLPTDDERARQAETARERRAAAERDRQAETARDRADDAEWQRRAAAAKGRVAAARERVAAARDRAEAAHDQSSAARERASTAGQAAAKPDRAATPGQPGPTADRAATHDRPDPTPDRPTHGGPGGPTGSGGATARRGGPAADASAAGRPGSAGRVWSSPPSGRRASGGTADPRGRGVDG
;
A
#
# COMPACT_ATOMS: atom_id res chain seq x y z
N MET A 1 -25.82 34.81 -18.47
CA MET A 1 -25.99 33.36 -18.25
C MET A 1 -27.47 33.06 -18.36
N SER A 2 -27.83 31.83 -18.72
CA SER A 2 -29.19 31.33 -18.67
C SER A 2 -29.55 30.97 -17.24
N ILE A 3 -30.80 31.21 -16.84
CA ILE A 3 -31.32 30.82 -15.52
C ILE A 3 -31.11 29.31 -15.27
N VAL A 4 -31.11 28.50 -16.34
CA VAL A 4 -30.83 27.06 -16.28
C VAL A 4 -29.37 26.76 -15.93
N GLU A 5 -28.42 27.55 -16.42
CA GLU A 5 -26.99 27.42 -16.10
C GLU A 5 -26.72 27.80 -14.64
N ASP A 6 -27.31 28.90 -14.18
CA ASP A 6 -27.17 29.40 -12.81
C ASP A 6 -27.77 28.42 -11.77
N VAL A 7 -28.97 27.88 -12.05
CA VAL A 7 -29.58 26.80 -11.24
C VAL A 7 -28.72 25.53 -11.29
N GLY A 8 -28.18 25.16 -12.46
CA GLY A 8 -27.27 24.02 -12.59
C GLY A 8 -25.97 24.18 -11.79
N ALA A 9 -25.45 25.41 -11.63
CA ALA A 9 -24.31 25.69 -10.77
C ALA A 9 -24.68 25.56 -9.28
N GLN A 10 -25.81 26.13 -8.87
CA GLN A 10 -26.31 26.04 -7.48
C GLN A 10 -26.58 24.59 -7.04
N VAL A 11 -27.19 23.78 -7.92
CA VAL A 11 -27.49 22.36 -7.63
C VAL A 11 -26.22 21.51 -7.51
N ARG A 12 -25.15 21.83 -8.24
CA ARG A 12 -23.84 21.15 -8.07
C ARG A 12 -23.19 21.54 -6.75
N ALA A 13 -23.12 22.84 -6.43
CA ALA A 13 -22.57 23.30 -5.15
C ALA A 13 -23.30 22.65 -3.95
N ALA A 14 -24.63 22.60 -3.98
CA ALA A 14 -25.44 21.95 -2.94
C ALA A 14 -25.25 20.41 -2.86
N ALA A 15 -24.75 19.77 -3.92
CA ALA A 15 -24.40 18.35 -3.92
C ALA A 15 -22.97 18.10 -3.41
N ASP A 16 -22.04 19.03 -3.68
CA ASP A 16 -20.66 18.99 -3.19
C ASP A 16 -20.57 19.32 -1.68
N ASP A 17 -21.48 20.18 -1.17
CA ASP A 17 -21.61 20.51 0.25
C ASP A 17 -22.23 19.39 1.12
N LEU A 18 -22.61 18.24 0.55
CA LEU A 18 -23.18 17.12 1.31
C LEU A 18 -22.16 16.51 2.29
N PRO A 19 -22.46 16.36 3.61
CA PRO A 19 -21.47 16.06 4.65
C PRO A 19 -21.06 14.57 4.74
N LEU A 20 -20.85 13.92 3.59
CA LEU A 20 -20.53 12.50 3.46
C LEU A 20 -19.22 12.11 4.16
N ALA A 21 -18.19 12.96 4.10
CA ALA A 21 -16.90 12.70 4.74
C ALA A 21 -16.98 12.81 6.27
N GLN A 22 -17.75 13.78 6.77
CA GLN A 22 -18.00 14.00 8.20
C GLN A 22 -18.81 12.84 8.78
N LEU A 23 -19.78 12.31 8.03
CA LEU A 23 -20.57 11.14 8.44
C LEU A 23 -19.76 9.84 8.42
N ALA A 24 -18.88 9.65 7.44
CA ALA A 24 -17.94 8.52 7.44
C ALA A 24 -17.03 8.55 8.67
N LEU A 25 -16.46 9.71 9.00
CA LEU A 25 -15.65 9.91 10.20
C LEU A 25 -16.46 9.73 11.51
N ALA A 26 -17.77 10.01 11.50
CA ALA A 26 -18.65 9.73 12.62
C ALA A 26 -18.87 8.22 12.79
N LEU A 27 -19.13 7.47 11.71
CA LEU A 27 -19.27 6.01 11.72
C LEU A 27 -17.99 5.31 12.22
N GLU A 28 -16.81 5.76 11.79
CA GLU A 28 -15.53 5.25 12.32
C GLU A 28 -15.42 5.45 13.85
N LYS A 29 -15.83 6.62 14.35
CA LYS A 29 -15.83 6.93 15.78
C LYS A 29 -16.89 6.13 16.55
N PHE A 30 -18.06 5.90 15.98
CA PHE A 30 -19.09 5.04 16.57
C PHE A 30 -18.65 3.58 16.63
N GLY A 31 -17.98 3.05 15.60
CA GLY A 31 -17.36 1.72 15.64
C GLY A 31 -16.33 1.59 16.76
N LEU A 32 -15.44 2.58 16.91
CA LEU A 32 -14.46 2.62 18.02
C LEU A 32 -15.14 2.74 19.40
N ALA A 33 -16.28 3.43 19.50
CA ALA A 33 -17.06 3.52 20.73
C ALA A 33 -17.84 2.23 21.05
N ALA A 34 -18.41 1.58 20.03
CA ALA A 34 -19.13 0.31 20.17
C ALA A 34 -18.18 -0.81 20.62
N GLU A 35 -16.97 -0.89 20.07
CA GLU A 35 -15.96 -1.84 20.56
C GLU A 35 -15.54 -1.54 22.00
N ARG A 36 -15.38 -0.26 22.38
CA ARG A 36 -15.11 0.12 23.78
C ARG A 36 -16.23 -0.31 24.72
N LEU A 37 -17.50 -0.08 24.36
CA LEU A 37 -18.62 -0.56 25.18
C LEU A 37 -18.81 -2.08 25.14
N ARG A 38 -18.37 -2.77 24.07
CA ARG A 38 -18.33 -4.24 24.02
C ARG A 38 -17.41 -4.80 25.12
N TRP A 39 -16.23 -4.21 25.29
CA TRP A 39 -15.32 -4.55 26.40
C TRP A 39 -15.86 -4.17 27.77
N VAL A 40 -16.45 -2.98 27.95
CA VAL A 40 -17.09 -2.59 29.22
C VAL A 40 -18.25 -3.54 29.56
N ARG A 41 -19.04 -3.99 28.58
CA ARG A 41 -20.11 -4.98 28.75
C ARG A 41 -19.58 -6.39 29.09
N GLN A 42 -18.35 -6.71 28.76
CA GLN A 42 -17.75 -8.01 29.08
C GLN A 42 -17.24 -8.06 30.53
N GLU A 43 -16.95 -6.91 31.13
CA GLU A 43 -16.53 -6.73 32.52
C GLU A 43 -17.69 -6.30 33.46
N SER A 44 -18.76 -5.71 32.91
CA SER A 44 -19.94 -5.25 33.64
C SER A 44 -21.05 -6.30 33.69
N ALA A 45 -21.63 -6.50 34.88
CA ALA A 45 -22.85 -7.30 35.05
C ALA A 45 -24.15 -6.56 34.61
N ASP A 46 -24.07 -5.25 34.34
CA ASP A 46 -25.22 -4.37 34.07
C ASP A 46 -25.16 -3.80 32.62
N PRO A 47 -26.19 -4.01 31.77
CA PRO A 47 -26.11 -3.77 30.32
C PRO A 47 -26.45 -2.34 29.88
N MET A 48 -25.67 -1.35 30.33
CA MET A 48 -25.81 0.06 29.92
C MET A 48 -25.19 0.37 28.54
N GLY A 49 -25.81 1.29 27.78
CA GLY A 49 -25.23 1.97 26.60
C GLY A 49 -25.09 1.18 25.29
N VAL A 50 -24.94 -0.15 25.32
CA VAL A 50 -24.70 -0.94 24.08
C VAL A 50 -25.90 -0.92 23.10
N PRO A 51 -27.17 -1.08 23.52
CA PRO A 51 -28.31 -0.97 22.60
C PRO A 51 -28.44 0.42 21.98
N GLU A 52 -28.10 1.46 22.74
CA GLU A 52 -28.19 2.86 22.34
C GLU A 52 -27.13 3.21 21.28
N LEU A 53 -25.91 2.68 21.41
CA LEU A 53 -24.90 2.79 20.34
C LEU A 53 -25.25 1.96 19.10
N SER A 54 -25.93 0.81 19.23
CA SER A 54 -26.45 0.07 18.06
C SER A 54 -27.44 0.94 17.29
N ALA A 55 -28.46 1.44 17.99
CA ALA A 55 -29.46 2.33 17.41
C ALA A 55 -28.84 3.60 16.79
N ALA A 56 -27.88 4.24 17.47
CA ALA A 56 -27.17 5.41 16.92
C ALA A 56 -26.36 5.09 15.65
N THR A 57 -25.76 3.89 15.58
CA THR A 57 -25.05 3.42 14.39
C THR A 57 -26.02 3.16 13.24
N GLU A 58 -27.12 2.45 13.50
CA GLU A 58 -28.20 2.16 12.54
C GLU A 58 -28.82 3.46 11.96
N HIS A 59 -29.00 4.49 12.79
CA HIS A 59 -29.45 5.81 12.35
C HIS A 59 -28.40 6.52 11.47
N ALA A 60 -27.11 6.45 11.83
CA ALA A 60 -26.03 7.04 11.05
C ALA A 60 -25.82 6.35 9.69
N GLU A 61 -25.97 5.01 9.63
CA GLU A 61 -25.96 4.25 8.38
C GLU A 61 -27.17 4.58 7.51
N THR A 62 -28.36 4.68 8.10
CA THR A 62 -29.60 5.08 7.41
C THR A 62 -29.47 6.49 6.81
N ALA A 63 -28.91 7.44 7.57
CA ALA A 63 -28.61 8.78 7.06
C ALA A 63 -27.58 8.75 5.91
N GLY A 64 -26.56 7.89 6.01
CA GLY A 64 -25.55 7.71 4.97
C GLY A 64 -26.11 7.12 3.67
N TYR A 65 -27.08 6.21 3.77
CA TYR A 65 -27.84 5.71 2.62
C TYR A 65 -28.71 6.80 2.01
N ALA A 66 -29.48 7.54 2.82
CA ALA A 66 -30.34 8.63 2.35
C ALA A 66 -29.56 9.74 1.61
N LEU A 67 -28.38 10.14 2.11
CA LEU A 67 -27.53 11.14 1.45
C LEU A 67 -26.99 10.66 0.09
N ARG A 68 -26.64 9.37 -0.05
CA ARG A 68 -26.22 8.80 -1.34
C ARG A 68 -27.38 8.76 -2.34
N VAL A 69 -28.57 8.35 -1.90
CA VAL A 69 -29.77 8.38 -2.74
C VAL A 69 -30.11 9.82 -3.16
N ALA A 70 -29.94 10.81 -2.28
CA ALA A 70 -30.10 12.22 -2.64
C ALA A 70 -29.08 12.65 -3.72
N GLN A 71 -27.80 12.29 -3.58
CA GLN A 71 -26.77 12.56 -4.58
C GLN A 71 -27.06 11.89 -5.94
N GLU A 72 -27.57 10.66 -5.94
CA GLU A 72 -28.04 9.96 -7.15
C GLU A 72 -29.23 10.67 -7.80
N GLN A 73 -30.23 11.10 -7.03
CA GLN A 73 -31.39 11.84 -7.58
C GLN A 73 -30.99 13.22 -8.11
N LEU A 74 -30.08 13.93 -7.45
CA LEU A 74 -29.55 15.21 -7.93
C LEU A 74 -28.76 15.05 -9.24
N SER A 75 -27.94 14.00 -9.36
CA SER A 75 -27.21 13.72 -10.61
C SER A 75 -28.14 13.30 -11.76
N ALA A 76 -29.19 12.52 -11.45
CA ALA A 76 -30.24 12.15 -12.42
C ALA A 76 -31.06 13.37 -12.88
N TYR A 77 -31.38 14.30 -11.97
CA TYR A 77 -32.04 15.56 -12.29
C TYR A 77 -31.16 16.46 -13.19
N LEU A 78 -29.89 16.64 -12.84
CA LEU A 78 -28.91 17.37 -13.67
C LEU A 78 -28.76 16.75 -15.07
N ALA A 79 -28.78 15.42 -15.18
CA ALA A 79 -28.76 14.73 -16.47
C ALA A 79 -30.06 14.94 -17.26
N ALA A 80 -31.23 14.88 -16.63
CA ALA A 80 -32.53 15.08 -17.26
C ALA A 80 -32.71 16.51 -17.84
N ILE A 81 -32.09 17.52 -17.24
CA ILE A 81 -32.08 18.91 -17.75
C ILE A 81 -30.91 19.21 -18.71
N GLY A 82 -30.14 18.19 -19.12
CA GLY A 82 -29.04 18.35 -20.08
C GLY A 82 -27.76 18.97 -19.52
N LEU A 83 -27.60 19.01 -18.19
CA LEU A 83 -26.48 19.62 -17.48
C LEU A 83 -25.55 18.60 -16.79
N ALA A 84 -25.58 17.34 -17.23
CA ALA A 84 -24.57 16.35 -16.87
C ALA A 84 -23.17 16.82 -17.26
N GLY A 85 -22.17 16.59 -16.41
CA GLY A 85 -20.77 16.85 -16.75
C GLY A 85 -20.23 15.81 -17.73
N ASP A 86 -19.40 16.26 -18.68
CA ASP A 86 -18.73 15.42 -19.68
C ASP A 86 -17.86 14.34 -19.02
N GLY A 87 -18.42 13.14 -18.88
CA GLY A 87 -17.74 11.98 -18.29
C GLY A 87 -18.59 11.12 -17.36
N SER A 88 -19.77 11.57 -16.92
CA SER A 88 -20.66 10.73 -16.10
C SER A 88 -21.37 9.66 -16.96
N PRO A 89 -21.25 8.36 -16.65
CA PRO A 89 -21.91 7.30 -17.43
C PRO A 89 -23.43 7.34 -17.23
N ALA A 90 -24.18 7.22 -18.32
CA ALA A 90 -25.64 7.26 -18.28
C ALA A 90 -26.22 6.12 -17.41
N PRO A 91 -27.18 6.40 -16.51
CA PRO A 91 -27.77 5.37 -15.66
C PRO A 91 -28.61 4.38 -16.49
N ALA A 92 -28.29 3.10 -16.38
CA ALA A 92 -29.05 2.04 -17.04
C ALA A 92 -30.45 1.86 -16.41
N PRO A 93 -31.49 1.49 -17.18
CA PRO A 93 -32.83 1.26 -16.65
C PRO A 93 -32.84 0.20 -15.53
N GLN A 94 -33.29 0.58 -14.33
CA GLN A 94 -33.31 -0.31 -13.16
C GLN A 94 -34.51 -1.26 -13.18
N GLU A 95 -34.42 -2.37 -13.90
CA GLU A 95 -35.34 -3.49 -13.69
C GLU A 95 -35.02 -4.24 -12.38
N GLN A 96 -35.89 -4.03 -11.38
CA GLN A 96 -36.30 -5.04 -10.39
C GLN A 96 -35.20 -5.69 -9.52
N ARG A 97 -34.43 -4.88 -8.76
CA ARG A 97 -33.70 -5.38 -7.57
C ARG A 97 -34.45 -5.11 -6.27
N ARG A 98 -35.34 -6.07 -5.95
CA ARG A 98 -36.06 -6.33 -4.69
C ARG A 98 -35.86 -5.31 -3.55
N ARG A 99 -36.91 -4.55 -3.24
CA ARG A 99 -37.14 -4.02 -1.88
C ARG A 99 -37.42 -5.18 -0.91
N PRO A 100 -36.71 -5.29 0.23
CA PRO A 100 -37.33 -5.76 1.47
C PRO A 100 -38.33 -4.68 1.92
N ALA A 101 -39.53 -5.08 2.33
CA ALA A 101 -40.42 -4.18 3.05
C ALA A 101 -40.20 -4.38 4.55
N HIS A 102 -39.94 -3.28 5.27
CA HIS A 102 -39.90 -3.26 6.74
C HIS A 102 -40.73 -2.09 7.25
N ASP A 103 -41.30 -2.29 8.43
CA ASP A 103 -42.44 -1.52 8.92
C ASP A 103 -42.11 -0.12 9.44
N ALA A 104 -43.16 0.68 9.61
CA ALA A 104 -43.05 2.06 10.07
C ALA A 104 -42.51 2.16 11.52
N PRO A 105 -41.85 3.27 11.90
CA PRO A 105 -41.29 3.43 13.24
C PRO A 105 -42.34 3.28 14.34
N ARG A 106 -42.07 2.44 15.35
CA ARG A 106 -42.93 2.38 16.53
C ARG A 106 -42.57 3.53 17.47
N GLU A 107 -43.51 4.46 17.62
CA GLU A 107 -43.41 5.60 18.53
C GLU A 107 -43.18 5.15 19.98
N ALA A 108 -42.10 5.63 20.59
CA ALA A 108 -41.69 5.28 21.95
C ALA A 108 -42.21 6.34 22.94
N ALA A 109 -42.99 5.91 23.94
CA ALA A 109 -43.54 6.80 24.96
C ALA A 109 -42.44 7.28 25.95
N PRO A 110 -42.51 8.54 26.43
CA PRO A 110 -41.47 9.10 27.29
C PRO A 110 -41.65 8.70 28.77
N GLY A 111 -40.52 8.45 29.45
CA GLY A 111 -40.39 8.60 30.90
C GLY A 111 -40.26 7.32 31.73
N ALA A 112 -39.01 7.01 32.11
CA ALA A 112 -38.69 6.32 33.36
C ALA A 112 -37.54 7.11 34.02
N PRO A 113 -37.51 7.27 35.37
CA PRO A 113 -36.45 8.02 36.04
C PRO A 113 -35.11 7.26 35.97
N ALA A 114 -34.01 7.99 35.82
CA ALA A 114 -32.68 7.41 35.78
C ALA A 114 -32.30 6.81 37.15
N PRO A 115 -31.63 5.64 37.19
CA PRO A 115 -31.01 5.14 38.41
C PRO A 115 -29.84 6.04 38.84
N GLU A 116 -29.58 6.10 40.14
CA GLU A 116 -28.42 6.83 40.67
C GLU A 116 -27.11 6.22 40.16
N PRO A 117 -26.06 7.03 39.91
CA PRO A 117 -24.80 6.52 39.39
C PRO A 117 -24.08 5.66 40.43
N ALA A 118 -24.17 4.34 40.26
CA ALA A 118 -23.28 3.40 40.92
C ALA A 118 -21.83 3.81 40.66
N ALA A 119 -21.02 3.88 41.72
CA ALA A 119 -19.73 4.58 41.71
C ALA A 119 -18.83 4.12 40.55
N GLU A 120 -18.33 5.09 39.76
CA GLU A 120 -17.56 4.85 38.54
C GLU A 120 -16.43 3.84 38.79
N VAL A 121 -16.52 2.65 38.18
CA VAL A 121 -15.38 1.75 37.97
C VAL A 121 -14.50 2.39 36.89
N THR A 122 -13.82 3.47 37.30
CA THR A 122 -13.12 4.39 36.40
C THR A 122 -12.06 3.63 35.60
N PRO A 123 -11.92 3.86 34.28
CA PRO A 123 -10.95 3.13 33.45
C PRO A 123 -9.49 3.29 33.91
N ARG A 124 -9.22 4.29 34.76
CA ARG A 124 -7.95 4.49 35.49
C ARG A 124 -7.60 3.29 36.38
N ARG A 125 -8.59 2.63 37.00
CA ARG A 125 -8.36 1.57 38.00
C ARG A 125 -7.85 0.27 37.38
N TRP A 126 -8.47 -0.22 36.30
CA TRP A 126 -8.03 -1.46 35.64
C TRP A 126 -6.61 -1.33 35.08
N TRP A 127 -6.25 -0.15 34.52
CA TRP A 127 -4.90 0.10 34.01
C TRP A 127 -3.86 0.03 35.14
N ALA A 128 -4.11 0.73 36.26
CA ALA A 128 -3.23 0.72 37.42
C ALA A 128 -3.06 -0.68 38.04
N VAL A 129 -4.13 -1.50 38.08
CA VAL A 129 -4.08 -2.89 38.53
C VAL A 129 -3.25 -3.75 37.57
N ARG A 130 -3.54 -3.73 36.26
CA ARG A 130 -2.80 -4.57 35.30
C ARG A 130 -1.34 -4.19 35.17
N VAL A 131 -1.00 -2.90 35.27
CA VAL A 131 0.41 -2.45 35.36
C VAL A 131 1.09 -3.04 36.59
N ALA A 132 0.43 -3.10 37.75
CA ALA A 132 0.97 -3.73 38.95
C ALA A 132 1.25 -5.23 38.73
N GLU A 133 0.29 -5.98 38.18
CA GLU A 133 0.45 -7.40 37.84
C GLU A 133 1.63 -7.64 36.89
N LEU A 134 1.69 -6.92 35.77
CA LEU A 134 2.74 -7.09 34.75
C LEU A 134 4.14 -6.80 35.30
N THR A 135 4.29 -5.77 36.14
CA THR A 135 5.57 -5.35 36.73
C THR A 135 5.94 -6.08 38.02
N GLY A 136 5.00 -6.82 38.63
CA GLY A 136 5.17 -7.38 39.98
C GLY A 136 5.22 -6.32 41.09
N GLY A 137 4.72 -5.10 40.82
CA GLY A 137 4.57 -4.04 41.81
C GLY A 137 3.36 -4.26 42.72
N ARG A 138 3.35 -3.66 43.91
CA ARG A 138 2.17 -3.70 44.79
C ARG A 138 1.13 -2.69 44.34
N GLU A 139 -0.14 -3.04 44.42
CA GLU A 139 -1.23 -2.06 44.37
C GLU A 139 -1.17 -1.19 45.65
N GLY A 140 -0.50 -0.04 45.55
CA GLY A 140 -0.55 1.00 46.58
C GLY A 140 -1.89 1.76 46.57
N PRO A 141 -2.08 2.78 47.43
CA PRO A 141 -3.18 3.72 47.27
C PRO A 141 -3.15 4.34 45.84
N PRO A 142 -4.30 4.83 45.33
CA PRO A 142 -4.35 5.49 44.04
C PRO A 142 -3.51 6.77 44.10
N GLU A 143 -2.34 6.75 43.48
CA GLU A 143 -1.60 7.98 43.22
C GLU A 143 -2.42 8.84 42.26
N GLN A 144 -2.41 10.16 42.46
CA GLN A 144 -3.05 11.06 41.52
C GLN A 144 -2.31 10.97 40.17
N PRO A 145 -3.04 11.02 39.05
CA PRO A 145 -2.43 11.01 37.73
C PRO A 145 -1.48 12.20 37.59
N ASP A 146 -0.34 12.00 36.94
CA ASP A 146 0.51 13.13 36.59
C ASP A 146 -0.08 13.81 35.36
N GLU A 147 -0.64 15.01 35.53
CA GLU A 147 -1.19 15.84 34.44
C GLU A 147 -0.16 16.13 33.33
N LYS A 148 1.14 15.91 33.59
CA LYS A 148 2.25 16.00 32.63
C LYS A 148 2.49 14.69 31.87
N VAL A 149 1.53 13.75 31.88
CA VAL A 149 1.53 12.49 31.10
C VAL A 149 0.23 12.45 30.28
N ASP A 150 0.08 13.46 29.43
CA ASP A 150 -1.02 13.67 28.49
C ASP A 150 -0.80 12.97 27.13
N ASP A 151 0.46 12.85 26.68
CA ASP A 151 0.85 12.13 25.46
C ASP A 151 1.54 10.78 25.76
N ALA A 152 1.14 9.75 25.01
CA ALA A 152 1.78 8.43 25.00
C ALA A 152 3.27 8.50 24.60
N ARG A 153 3.70 9.54 23.88
CA ARG A 153 5.13 9.81 23.59
C ARG A 153 5.92 10.25 24.81
N GLU A 154 5.31 11.05 25.70
CA GLU A 154 5.93 11.45 26.96
C GLU A 154 6.02 10.24 27.88
N LEU A 155 4.94 9.46 28.00
CA LEU A 155 4.99 8.17 28.70
C LEU A 155 6.11 7.26 28.14
N LEU A 156 6.25 7.16 26.81
CA LEU A 156 7.31 6.37 26.19
C LEU A 156 8.71 6.89 26.56
N ARG A 157 8.95 8.22 26.60
CA ARG A 157 10.23 8.79 27.08
C ARG A 157 10.54 8.35 28.50
N ARG A 158 9.57 8.44 29.42
CA ARG A 158 9.76 8.08 30.83
C ARG A 158 9.98 6.58 31.02
N VAL A 159 9.23 5.74 30.29
CA VAL A 159 9.42 4.29 30.22
C VAL A 159 10.83 3.95 29.74
N VAL A 160 11.30 4.55 28.64
CA VAL A 160 12.68 4.37 28.14
C VAL A 160 13.71 4.75 29.21
N GLY A 161 13.49 5.85 29.94
CA GLY A 161 14.33 6.27 31.06
C GLY A 161 14.41 5.23 32.20
N GLY A 162 13.27 4.68 32.64
CA GLY A 162 13.22 3.62 33.66
C GLY A 162 13.90 2.32 33.19
N VAL A 163 13.62 1.88 31.95
CA VAL A 163 14.22 0.69 31.34
C VAL A 163 15.75 0.81 31.21
N ARG A 164 16.26 2.00 30.84
CA ARG A 164 17.69 2.31 30.74
C ARG A 164 18.38 2.35 32.11
N ALA A 165 17.71 2.86 33.14
CA ALA A 165 18.17 2.76 34.53
C ALA A 165 18.15 1.31 35.06
N GLY A 166 17.26 0.46 34.54
CA GLY A 166 16.96 -0.86 35.10
C GLY A 166 16.11 -0.81 36.36
N ASP A 167 15.48 0.34 36.61
CA ASP A 167 14.66 0.60 37.78
C ASP A 167 13.20 0.18 37.47
N ARG A 168 12.83 -1.02 37.94
CA ARG A 168 11.50 -1.59 37.74
C ARG A 168 10.44 -0.86 38.56
N ASP A 169 10.79 -0.35 39.73
CA ASP A 169 9.84 0.32 40.62
C ASP A 169 9.50 1.71 40.05
N ARG A 170 10.49 2.41 39.50
CA ARG A 170 10.24 3.62 38.68
C ARG A 170 9.44 3.31 37.40
N LEU A 171 9.75 2.22 36.69
CA LEU A 171 8.98 1.81 35.51
C LEU A 171 7.50 1.56 35.87
N HIS A 172 7.24 0.86 36.97
CA HIS A 172 5.90 0.67 37.54
C HIS A 172 5.23 2.02 37.85
N THR A 173 5.92 2.93 38.55
CA THR A 173 5.38 4.23 38.93
C THR A 173 4.99 5.10 37.73
N GLU A 174 5.85 5.25 36.71
CA GLU A 174 5.55 6.08 35.54
C GLU A 174 4.42 5.47 34.70
N LEU A 175 4.37 4.14 34.54
CA LEU A 175 3.26 3.45 33.88
C LEU A 175 1.94 3.59 34.66
N ARG A 176 1.98 3.51 35.99
CA ARG A 176 0.79 3.57 36.86
C ARG A 176 0.17 4.96 36.96
N ARG A 177 0.97 6.03 36.81
CA ARG A 177 0.52 7.43 36.80
C ARG A 177 -0.14 7.87 35.50
N ALA A 178 0.13 7.18 34.40
CA ALA A 178 -0.52 7.45 33.12
C ALA A 178 -2.03 7.10 33.16
N HIS A 179 -2.82 7.83 32.37
CA HIS A 179 -4.18 7.41 32.07
C HIS A 179 -4.20 6.20 31.13
N ALA A 180 -5.30 5.44 31.18
CA ALA A 180 -5.42 4.15 30.48
C ALA A 180 -5.40 4.31 28.95
N ASP A 181 -5.93 5.40 28.42
CA ASP A 181 -5.88 5.77 27.01
C ASP A 181 -4.46 6.18 26.56
N VAL A 182 -3.76 6.97 27.37
CA VAL A 182 -2.34 7.34 27.18
C VAL A 182 -1.45 6.09 27.22
N GLY A 183 -1.71 5.19 28.17
CA GLY A 183 -1.05 3.89 28.33
C GLY A 183 -1.28 2.96 27.15
N LEU A 184 -2.52 2.81 26.70
CA LEU A 184 -2.86 2.06 25.48
C LEU A 184 -2.25 2.70 24.23
N GLY A 185 -2.06 4.03 24.21
CA GLY A 185 -1.38 4.75 23.14
C GLY A 185 0.04 4.26 22.83
N LEU A 186 0.72 3.63 23.80
CA LEU A 186 2.01 2.95 23.56
C LEU A 186 1.89 1.86 22.46
N ALA A 187 0.75 1.16 22.36
CA ALA A 187 0.51 0.17 21.31
C ALA A 187 0.38 0.78 19.90
N ALA A 188 0.13 2.08 19.78
CA ALA A 188 0.14 2.80 18.50
C ALA A 188 1.53 3.37 18.17
N VAL A 189 2.22 3.94 19.17
CA VAL A 189 3.50 4.65 18.97
C VAL A 189 4.70 3.70 18.85
N ALA A 190 4.76 2.62 19.63
CA ALA A 190 5.94 1.76 19.71
C ALA A 190 6.16 0.81 18.50
N PRO A 191 5.16 0.12 17.92
CA PRO A 191 5.38 -0.83 16.83
C PRO A 191 6.19 -0.36 15.60
N PRO A 192 6.05 0.89 15.07
CA PRO A 192 6.92 1.35 13.98
C PRO A 192 8.38 1.49 14.44
N LEU A 193 8.61 2.06 15.63
CA LEU A 193 9.95 2.24 16.21
C LEU A 193 10.63 0.90 16.48
N LEU A 194 9.89 -0.08 17.03
CA LEU A 194 10.38 -1.43 17.29
C LEU A 194 10.96 -2.10 16.04
N ARG A 195 10.36 -1.87 14.87
CA ARG A 195 10.83 -2.46 13.60
C ARG A 195 12.07 -1.75 13.04
N GLU A 196 12.20 -0.45 13.26
CA GLU A 196 13.40 0.32 12.91
C GLU A 196 14.58 -0.10 13.79
N LEU A 197 14.41 -0.06 15.11
CA LEU A 197 15.43 -0.43 16.09
C LEU A 197 15.85 -1.90 16.01
N ALA A 198 14.92 -2.82 15.76
CA ALA A 198 15.27 -4.22 15.48
C ALA A 198 16.08 -4.36 14.19
N GLY A 199 15.79 -3.55 13.16
CA GLY A 199 16.58 -3.52 11.92
C GLY A 199 18.00 -3.01 12.13
N GLU A 200 18.19 -2.01 12.99
CA GLU A 200 19.52 -1.51 13.39
C GLU A 200 20.32 -2.56 14.17
N LEU A 201 19.69 -3.24 15.15
CA LEU A 201 20.32 -4.30 15.97
C LEU A 201 20.75 -5.52 15.15
N LEU A 202 20.03 -5.82 14.07
CA LEU A 202 20.34 -6.91 13.15
C LEU A 202 21.31 -6.50 12.04
N GLY A 203 21.39 -5.21 11.70
CA GLY A 203 22.11 -4.69 10.54
C GLY A 203 21.36 -4.85 9.21
N HIS A 204 20.13 -5.36 9.24
CA HIS A 204 19.25 -5.56 8.09
C HIS A 204 17.77 -5.55 8.53
N PRO A 205 16.81 -5.33 7.62
CA PRO A 205 15.39 -5.43 7.97
C PRO A 205 15.05 -6.79 8.61
N PRO A 206 14.27 -6.83 9.71
CA PRO A 206 13.98 -8.07 10.44
C PRO A 206 13.13 -9.03 9.61
N ARG A 207 13.45 -10.33 9.71
CA ARG A 207 12.87 -11.44 8.97
C ARG A 207 12.45 -12.59 9.88
N ALA A 208 11.87 -13.64 9.31
CA ALA A 208 11.41 -14.83 10.04
C ALA A 208 12.56 -15.54 10.80
N GLU A 209 13.74 -15.59 10.19
CA GLU A 209 14.94 -16.25 10.72
C GLU A 209 15.46 -15.55 11.99
N ASP A 210 15.22 -14.25 12.11
CA ASP A 210 15.71 -13.42 13.22
C ASP A 210 14.94 -13.61 14.53
N LEU A 211 13.73 -14.20 14.49
CA LEU A 211 12.87 -14.34 15.67
C LEU A 211 13.60 -15.02 16.84
N ARG A 212 14.32 -16.12 16.58
CA ARG A 212 15.12 -16.84 17.59
C ARG A 212 16.35 -16.08 18.06
N ARG A 213 16.83 -15.07 17.32
CA ARG A 213 17.91 -14.17 17.75
C ARG A 213 17.33 -13.07 18.63
N LEU A 214 16.33 -12.34 18.14
CA LEU A 214 15.64 -11.29 18.87
C LEU A 214 15.07 -11.79 20.21
N HIS A 215 14.42 -12.96 20.25
CA HIS A 215 13.91 -13.52 21.51
C HIS A 215 15.04 -13.80 22.50
N ARG A 216 16.14 -14.46 22.10
CA ARG A 216 17.27 -14.75 23.01
C ARG A 216 17.98 -13.49 23.50
N GLU A 217 18.05 -12.46 22.67
CA GLU A 217 18.65 -11.19 23.07
C GLU A 217 17.73 -10.39 24.01
N LEU A 218 16.40 -10.37 23.78
CA LEU A 218 15.49 -9.41 24.42
C LEU A 218 14.70 -9.98 25.60
N ASP A 219 14.29 -11.26 25.57
CA ASP A 219 13.37 -11.85 26.56
C ASP A 219 13.86 -11.68 28.00
N GLY A 220 15.08 -12.10 28.33
CA GLY A 220 15.60 -12.00 29.72
C GLY A 220 15.45 -10.61 30.34
N ARG A 221 15.81 -9.54 29.60
CA ARG A 221 15.66 -8.16 30.09
C ARG A 221 14.21 -7.68 30.12
N VAL A 222 13.35 -8.20 29.24
CA VAL A 222 11.90 -7.97 29.32
C VAL A 222 11.31 -8.67 30.55
N ARG A 223 11.76 -9.88 30.89
CA ARG A 223 11.34 -10.63 32.09
C ARG A 223 11.78 -10.00 33.40
N ASP A 224 13.00 -9.46 33.47
CA ASP A 224 13.48 -8.72 34.64
C ASP A 224 12.53 -7.57 35.03
N LEU A 225 12.01 -6.88 34.00
CA LEU A 225 11.21 -5.66 34.10
C LEU A 225 9.69 -5.92 34.13
N LEU A 226 9.22 -6.97 33.45
CA LEU A 226 7.83 -7.40 33.36
C LEU A 226 7.69 -8.88 33.77
N PRO A 227 7.91 -9.22 35.06
CA PRO A 227 7.86 -10.61 35.54
C PRO A 227 6.47 -11.26 35.38
N GLY A 228 5.39 -10.47 35.40
CA GLY A 228 4.01 -10.96 35.21
C GLY A 228 3.57 -11.11 33.75
N LEU A 229 4.46 -10.90 32.77
CA LEU A 229 4.10 -10.89 31.35
C LEU A 229 3.70 -12.30 30.82
N PRO A 230 2.49 -12.48 30.25
CA PRO A 230 2.15 -13.74 29.59
C PRO A 230 3.07 -14.01 28.38
N PRO A 231 3.68 -15.21 28.25
CA PRO A 231 4.76 -15.46 27.29
C PRO A 231 4.37 -15.16 25.84
N ALA A 232 3.17 -15.55 25.44
CA ALA A 232 2.68 -15.36 24.08
C ALA A 232 2.63 -13.88 23.62
N VAL A 233 2.63 -12.90 24.54
CA VAL A 233 2.59 -11.47 24.20
C VAL A 233 3.89 -11.01 23.55
N LEU A 234 5.05 -11.40 24.11
CA LEU A 234 6.36 -11.07 23.55
C LEU A 234 6.53 -11.76 22.18
N ASP A 235 6.20 -13.05 22.09
CA ASP A 235 6.27 -13.82 20.84
C ASP A 235 5.45 -13.18 19.71
N THR A 236 4.21 -12.78 19.98
CA THR A 236 3.35 -12.14 18.96
C THR A 236 3.87 -10.76 18.54
N LEU A 237 4.46 -9.98 19.44
CA LEU A 237 5.09 -8.71 19.09
C LEU A 237 6.35 -8.92 18.22
N LEU A 238 7.23 -9.85 18.59
CA LEU A 238 8.42 -10.18 17.80
C LEU A 238 8.05 -10.77 16.43
N THR A 239 7.05 -11.65 16.37
CA THR A 239 6.49 -12.22 15.14
C THR A 239 5.98 -11.12 14.20
N ARG A 240 5.25 -10.13 14.74
CA ARG A 240 4.73 -8.96 13.99
C ARG A 240 5.86 -8.07 13.47
N ILE A 241 6.92 -7.83 14.27
CA ILE A 241 8.12 -7.06 13.85
C ILE A 241 8.80 -7.75 12.64
N CYS A 242 8.90 -9.09 12.70
CA CYS A 242 9.47 -9.95 11.65
C CYS A 242 8.55 -10.13 10.42
N ARG A 243 7.38 -9.48 10.38
CA ARG A 243 6.34 -9.60 9.34
C ARG A 243 5.81 -11.02 9.09
N MET A 244 5.95 -11.91 10.06
CA MET A 244 5.29 -13.22 10.01
C MET A 244 3.79 -13.06 10.35
N PRO A 245 2.91 -13.95 9.85
CA PRO A 245 1.54 -14.01 10.34
C PRO A 245 1.55 -14.29 11.85
N PRO A 246 0.65 -13.68 12.64
CA PRO A 246 0.58 -13.98 14.07
C PRO A 246 0.28 -15.48 14.26
N PRO A 247 0.78 -16.11 15.34
CA PRO A 247 0.39 -17.48 15.67
C PRO A 247 -1.14 -17.53 15.83
N ARG A 248 -1.76 -18.59 15.29
CA ARG A 248 -3.17 -18.86 15.58
C ARG A 248 -3.33 -19.08 17.08
N ARG A 249 -4.35 -18.46 17.65
CA ARG A 249 -4.72 -18.55 19.06
C ARG A 249 -6.21 -18.85 19.14
N ASP A 250 -6.61 -19.55 20.19
CA ASP A 250 -8.01 -19.76 20.50
C ASP A 250 -8.59 -18.51 21.17
N GLU A 251 -9.88 -18.24 20.95
CA GLU A 251 -10.51 -16.97 21.33
C GLU A 251 -10.54 -16.73 22.85
N ALA A 252 -10.41 -17.79 23.65
CA ALA A 252 -10.33 -17.75 25.11
C ALA A 252 -8.98 -17.25 25.67
N GLU A 253 -7.93 -17.11 24.83
CA GLU A 253 -6.58 -16.71 25.27
C GLU A 253 -6.12 -15.37 24.65
N GLN A 254 -7.05 -14.43 24.49
CA GLN A 254 -6.69 -13.06 24.10
C GLN A 254 -6.02 -12.33 25.29
N PRO A 255 -4.77 -11.85 25.15
CA PRO A 255 -4.08 -11.14 26.22
C PRO A 255 -4.72 -9.78 26.45
N HIS A 256 -4.76 -9.37 27.72
CA HIS A 256 -5.35 -8.10 28.14
C HIS A 256 -4.69 -6.91 27.42
N ALA A 257 -5.47 -5.89 27.04
CA ALA A 257 -5.03 -4.84 26.10
C ALA A 257 -3.81 -4.01 26.56
N ALA A 258 -3.60 -3.90 27.88
CA ALA A 258 -2.38 -3.30 28.44
C ALA A 258 -1.10 -4.09 28.11
N ASP A 259 -1.16 -5.41 28.02
CA ASP A 259 0.00 -6.29 27.89
C ASP A 259 0.82 -5.98 26.63
N PRO A 260 0.25 -5.94 25.40
CA PRO A 260 1.02 -5.55 24.22
C PRO A 260 1.43 -4.08 24.23
N ALA A 261 0.69 -3.19 24.89
CA ALA A 261 1.01 -1.76 24.97
C ALA A 261 2.25 -1.52 25.84
N VAL A 262 2.22 -2.01 27.08
CA VAL A 262 3.33 -1.97 28.05
C VAL A 262 4.55 -2.71 27.50
N THR A 263 4.35 -3.92 26.94
CA THR A 263 5.47 -4.69 26.37
C THR A 263 6.11 -3.98 25.19
N ALA A 264 5.33 -3.36 24.30
CA ALA A 264 5.90 -2.61 23.17
C ALA A 264 6.70 -1.38 23.63
N GLY A 265 6.22 -0.66 24.65
CA GLY A 265 6.96 0.44 25.27
C GLY A 265 8.27 -0.01 25.93
N VAL A 266 8.22 -1.06 26.76
CA VAL A 266 9.40 -1.63 27.43
C VAL A 266 10.41 -2.19 26.41
N LEU A 267 9.95 -2.94 25.41
CA LEU A 267 10.79 -3.51 24.35
C LEU A 267 11.49 -2.41 23.54
N THR A 268 10.84 -1.26 23.33
CA THR A 268 11.44 -0.08 22.70
C THR A 268 12.59 0.46 23.56
N GLY A 269 12.39 0.58 24.87
CA GLY A 269 13.44 0.95 25.82
C GLY A 269 14.60 -0.05 25.88
N VAL A 270 14.33 -1.35 25.82
CA VAL A 270 15.38 -2.39 25.82
C VAL A 270 16.22 -2.32 24.53
N LEU A 271 15.58 -2.11 23.38
CA LEU A 271 16.28 -1.93 22.10
C LEU A 271 17.12 -0.65 22.08
N LEU A 272 16.57 0.49 22.52
CA LEU A 272 17.31 1.75 22.62
C LEU A 272 18.53 1.63 23.55
N ALA A 273 18.34 1.05 24.74
CA ALA A 273 19.43 0.81 25.70
C ALA A 273 20.52 -0.13 25.14
N ARG A 274 20.13 -1.15 24.35
CA ARG A 274 21.06 -2.05 23.64
C ARG A 274 21.86 -1.37 22.53
N LEU A 275 21.22 -0.47 21.79
CA LEU A 275 21.86 0.32 20.73
C LEU A 275 22.66 1.52 21.27
N GLY A 276 22.58 1.80 22.58
CA GLY A 276 23.21 2.96 23.21
C GLY A 276 22.57 4.29 22.80
N ARG A 277 21.36 4.27 22.22
CA ARG A 277 20.65 5.43 21.68
C ARG A 277 19.58 5.93 22.63
N ASP A 278 19.25 7.21 22.50
CA ASP A 278 18.08 7.84 23.12
C ASP A 278 16.91 7.92 22.14
N LEU A 279 15.70 8.04 22.68
CA LEU A 279 14.49 8.23 21.87
C LEU A 279 14.55 9.62 21.21
N PRO A 280 14.41 9.74 19.87
CA PRO A 280 14.53 11.02 19.19
C PRO A 280 13.47 12.02 19.69
N THR A 281 13.88 13.28 19.84
CA THR A 281 13.02 14.40 20.24
C THR A 281 11.89 14.61 19.23
N ASP A 282 10.82 15.29 19.65
CA ASP A 282 9.73 15.63 18.73
C ASP A 282 10.20 16.60 17.62
N ASP A 283 11.19 17.46 17.87
CA ASP A 283 11.82 18.31 16.85
C ASP A 283 12.63 17.51 15.83
N GLU A 284 13.39 16.51 16.25
CA GLU A 284 14.08 15.59 15.33
C GLU A 284 13.07 14.78 14.51
N ARG A 285 12.01 14.26 15.13
CA ARG A 285 10.95 13.53 14.43
C ARG A 285 10.12 14.42 13.50
N ALA A 286 9.91 15.70 13.83
CA ALA A 286 9.29 16.68 12.96
C ALA A 286 10.13 16.90 11.69
N ARG A 287 11.44 17.19 11.86
CA ARG A 287 12.38 17.35 10.74
C ARG A 287 12.53 16.09 9.89
N GLN A 288 12.55 14.90 10.51
CA GLN A 288 12.52 13.61 9.80
C GLN A 288 11.22 13.41 9.00
N ALA A 289 10.06 13.75 9.57
CA ALA A 289 8.77 13.65 8.90
C ALA A 289 8.63 14.66 7.74
N GLU A 290 9.16 15.86 7.89
CA GLU A 290 9.29 16.88 6.85
C GLU A 290 10.18 16.37 5.70
N THR A 291 11.40 15.93 6.01
CA THR A 291 12.32 15.33 5.03
C THR A 291 11.70 14.12 4.32
N ALA A 292 10.89 13.32 5.01
CA ALA A 292 10.16 12.19 4.42
C ALA A 292 8.99 12.63 3.51
N ARG A 293 8.31 13.75 3.82
CA ARG A 293 7.31 14.38 2.93
C ARG A 293 7.98 14.95 1.69
N GLU A 294 9.10 15.66 1.83
CA GLU A 294 9.88 16.20 0.71
C GLU A 294 10.32 15.11 -0.27
N ARG A 295 10.90 14.00 0.24
CA ARG A 295 11.31 12.85 -0.57
C ARG A 295 10.13 12.20 -1.30
N ARG A 296 8.95 12.11 -0.66
CA ARG A 296 7.72 11.60 -1.31
C ARG A 296 7.24 12.55 -2.40
N ALA A 297 7.21 13.86 -2.15
CA ALA A 297 6.83 14.87 -3.14
C ALA A 297 7.81 14.91 -4.32
N ALA A 298 9.12 14.71 -4.09
CA ALA A 298 10.11 14.54 -5.15
C ALA A 298 9.80 13.30 -6.01
N ALA A 299 9.71 12.12 -5.39
CA ALA A 299 9.41 10.86 -6.08
C ALA A 299 8.01 10.82 -6.72
N GLU A 300 7.10 11.73 -6.35
CA GLU A 300 5.83 11.94 -7.04
C GLU A 300 5.97 12.85 -8.26
N ARG A 301 6.68 13.98 -8.14
CA ARG A 301 7.03 14.82 -9.30
C ARG A 301 7.81 14.04 -10.36
N ASP A 302 8.71 13.14 -9.94
CA ASP A 302 9.47 12.28 -10.86
C ASP A 302 8.55 11.34 -11.65
N ARG A 303 7.59 10.67 -10.99
CA ARG A 303 6.57 9.82 -11.64
C ARG A 303 5.59 10.62 -12.51
N GLN A 304 5.24 11.84 -12.11
CA GLN A 304 4.42 12.74 -12.93
C GLN A 304 5.18 13.21 -14.19
N ALA A 305 6.50 13.42 -14.10
CA ALA A 305 7.35 13.75 -15.24
C ALA A 305 7.62 12.55 -16.16
N GLU A 306 7.79 11.34 -15.60
CA GLU A 306 7.90 10.08 -16.34
C GLU A 306 6.63 9.82 -17.16
N THR A 307 5.47 9.73 -16.51
CA THR A 307 4.18 9.56 -17.19
C THR A 307 3.82 10.70 -18.16
N ALA A 308 4.43 11.88 -18.05
CA ALA A 308 4.30 12.97 -19.03
C ALA A 308 5.16 12.76 -20.28
N ARG A 309 6.33 12.11 -20.16
CA ARG A 309 7.15 11.70 -21.30
C ARG A 309 6.47 10.56 -22.06
N ASP A 310 5.99 9.54 -21.35
CA ASP A 310 5.28 8.40 -21.96
C ASP A 310 4.12 8.88 -22.86
N ARG A 311 3.29 9.80 -22.35
CA ARG A 311 2.19 10.43 -23.10
C ARG A 311 2.65 11.27 -24.30
N ALA A 312 3.83 11.89 -24.23
CA ALA A 312 4.39 12.67 -25.33
C ALA A 312 4.94 11.77 -26.44
N ASP A 313 5.58 10.66 -26.06
CA ASP A 313 6.14 9.65 -26.96
C ASP A 313 5.03 8.83 -27.64
N ASP A 314 3.98 8.43 -26.90
CA ASP A 314 2.75 7.85 -27.46
C ASP A 314 2.12 8.79 -28.49
N ALA A 315 1.99 10.07 -28.16
CA ALA A 315 1.45 11.07 -29.08
C ALA A 315 2.35 11.25 -30.31
N GLU A 316 3.68 11.12 -30.20
CA GLU A 316 4.55 11.15 -31.38
C GLU A 316 4.44 9.87 -32.21
N TRP A 317 4.34 8.70 -31.58
CA TRP A 317 4.08 7.43 -32.27
C TRP A 317 2.77 7.49 -33.06
N GLN A 318 1.70 8.03 -32.46
CA GLN A 318 0.42 8.26 -33.14
C GLN A 318 0.55 9.21 -34.34
N ARG A 319 1.28 10.34 -34.20
CA ARG A 319 1.58 11.26 -35.32
C ARG A 319 2.35 10.55 -36.45
N ARG A 320 3.40 9.78 -36.11
CA ARG A 320 4.21 9.00 -37.07
C ARG A 320 3.35 7.94 -37.78
N ALA A 321 2.47 7.24 -37.06
CA ALA A 321 1.56 6.23 -37.59
C ALA A 321 0.48 6.83 -38.51
N ALA A 322 -0.10 7.99 -38.14
CA ALA A 322 -1.04 8.71 -39.00
C ALA A 322 -0.37 9.18 -40.30
N ALA A 323 0.84 9.76 -40.22
CA ALA A 323 1.61 10.14 -41.39
C ALA A 323 1.98 8.94 -42.29
N ALA A 324 2.26 7.76 -41.69
CA ALA A 324 2.49 6.53 -42.44
C ALA A 324 1.23 6.06 -43.18
N LYS A 325 0.06 6.06 -42.52
CA LYS A 325 -1.24 5.76 -43.16
C LYS A 325 -1.52 6.70 -44.33
N GLY A 326 -1.28 8.00 -44.17
CA GLY A 326 -1.43 8.99 -45.25
C GLY A 326 -0.51 8.72 -46.45
N ARG A 327 0.77 8.36 -46.22
CA ARG A 327 1.68 7.96 -47.30
C ARG A 327 1.23 6.71 -48.05
N VAL A 328 0.63 5.74 -47.36
CA VAL A 328 0.06 4.52 -47.97
C VAL A 328 -1.20 4.83 -48.80
N ALA A 329 -2.08 5.74 -48.33
CA ALA A 329 -3.24 6.19 -49.10
C ALA A 329 -2.81 6.87 -50.41
N ALA A 330 -1.94 7.88 -50.33
CA ALA A 330 -1.41 8.58 -51.51
C ALA A 330 -0.60 7.66 -52.46
N ALA A 331 -0.01 6.57 -51.95
CA ALA A 331 0.61 5.54 -52.79
C ALA A 331 -0.44 4.71 -53.56
N ARG A 332 -1.54 4.33 -52.91
CA ARG A 332 -2.66 3.60 -53.56
C ARG A 332 -3.33 4.45 -54.64
N GLU A 333 -3.56 5.74 -54.37
CA GLU A 333 -4.10 6.70 -55.35
C GLU A 333 -3.20 6.81 -56.59
N ARG A 334 -1.88 6.93 -56.41
CA ARG A 334 -0.92 6.94 -57.52
C ARG A 334 -0.92 5.64 -58.32
N VAL A 335 -1.12 4.49 -57.68
CA VAL A 335 -1.22 3.18 -58.34
C VAL A 335 -2.53 3.04 -59.12
N ALA A 336 -3.66 3.50 -58.57
CA ALA A 336 -4.94 3.57 -59.30
C ALA A 336 -4.81 4.46 -60.55
N ALA A 337 -4.39 5.72 -60.37
CA ALA A 337 -4.18 6.64 -61.49
C ALA A 337 -3.10 6.17 -62.49
N ALA A 338 -2.19 5.26 -62.12
CA ALA A 338 -1.27 4.62 -63.06
C ALA A 338 -1.95 3.49 -63.85
N ARG A 339 -2.80 2.68 -63.20
CA ARG A 339 -3.65 1.67 -63.85
C ARG A 339 -4.60 2.32 -64.85
N ASP A 340 -5.34 3.34 -64.45
CA ASP A 340 -6.36 3.99 -65.30
C ASP A 340 -5.73 4.55 -66.59
N ARG A 341 -4.51 5.09 -66.50
CA ARG A 341 -3.72 5.53 -67.67
C ARG A 341 -3.21 4.38 -68.53
N ALA A 342 -2.87 3.23 -67.95
CA ALA A 342 -2.48 2.03 -68.71
C ALA A 342 -3.68 1.41 -69.44
N GLU A 343 -4.86 1.42 -68.81
CA GLU A 343 -6.14 0.95 -69.37
C GLU A 343 -6.54 1.85 -70.56
N ALA A 344 -6.56 3.17 -70.37
CA ALA A 344 -6.82 4.13 -71.45
C ALA A 344 -5.77 4.07 -72.60
N ALA A 345 -4.51 3.77 -72.30
CA ALA A 345 -3.49 3.56 -73.33
C ALA A 345 -3.69 2.23 -74.09
N HIS A 346 -4.17 1.19 -73.41
CA HIS A 346 -4.54 -0.08 -74.06
C HIS A 346 -5.69 0.12 -75.04
N ASP A 347 -6.76 0.80 -74.61
CA ASP A 347 -7.93 1.10 -75.46
C ASP A 347 -7.56 1.93 -76.69
N GLN A 348 -6.73 2.96 -76.52
CA GLN A 348 -6.19 3.75 -77.63
C GLN A 348 -5.38 2.88 -78.61
N SER A 349 -4.60 1.92 -78.11
CA SER A 349 -3.84 0.99 -78.94
C SER A 349 -4.74 0.02 -79.71
N SER A 350 -5.81 -0.46 -79.08
CA SER A 350 -6.80 -1.35 -79.71
C SER A 350 -7.60 -0.61 -80.78
N ALA A 351 -8.11 0.58 -80.49
CA ALA A 351 -8.78 1.45 -81.46
C ALA A 351 -7.85 1.93 -82.60
N ALA A 352 -6.53 1.98 -82.37
CA ALA A 352 -5.55 2.22 -83.44
C ALA A 352 -5.36 0.99 -84.34
N ARG A 353 -5.29 -0.23 -83.76
CA ARG A 353 -5.22 -1.50 -84.50
C ARG A 353 -6.46 -1.74 -85.36
N GLU A 354 -7.64 -1.45 -84.84
CA GLU A 354 -8.92 -1.59 -85.56
C GLU A 354 -9.04 -0.62 -86.75
N ARG A 355 -8.57 0.62 -86.60
CA ARG A 355 -8.43 1.57 -87.72
C ARG A 355 -7.39 1.11 -88.75
N ALA A 356 -6.31 0.46 -88.32
CA ALA A 356 -5.32 -0.10 -89.23
C ALA A 356 -5.83 -1.34 -90.00
N SER A 357 -6.59 -2.24 -89.35
CA SER A 357 -7.14 -3.43 -90.00
C SER A 357 -8.26 -3.09 -90.99
N THR A 358 -9.13 -2.13 -90.66
CA THR A 358 -10.17 -1.63 -91.57
C THR A 358 -9.57 -0.90 -92.78
N ALA A 359 -8.53 -0.08 -92.59
CA ALA A 359 -7.77 0.52 -93.69
C ALA A 359 -7.09 -0.55 -94.58
N GLY A 360 -6.53 -1.60 -93.97
CA GLY A 360 -5.96 -2.74 -94.70
C GLY A 360 -6.98 -3.50 -95.55
N GLN A 361 -8.19 -3.74 -95.01
CA GLN A 361 -9.29 -4.37 -95.75
C GLN A 361 -9.78 -3.50 -96.92
N ALA A 362 -9.77 -2.16 -96.79
CA ALA A 362 -10.11 -1.25 -97.89
C ALA A 362 -9.08 -1.28 -99.04
N ALA A 363 -7.81 -1.59 -98.76
CA ALA A 363 -6.76 -1.73 -99.76
C ALA A 363 -6.70 -3.13 -100.41
N ALA A 364 -7.19 -4.17 -99.72
CA ALA A 364 -7.04 -5.57 -100.11
C ALA A 364 -8.07 -6.06 -101.16
N LYS A 365 -8.04 -5.47 -102.37
CA LYS A 365 -8.81 -5.98 -103.53
C LYS A 365 -7.98 -6.14 -104.82
N PRO A 366 -7.05 -7.10 -104.89
CA PRO A 366 -6.38 -7.51 -106.12
C PRO A 366 -7.25 -8.49 -106.95
N ASP A 367 -6.91 -8.62 -108.24
CA ASP A 367 -7.51 -9.62 -109.15
C ASP A 367 -6.72 -10.96 -109.12
N ARG A 368 -7.15 -11.93 -109.93
CA ARG A 368 -6.70 -13.35 -109.94
C ARG A 368 -5.21 -13.58 -110.28
N ALA A 369 -4.65 -14.63 -109.65
CA ALA A 369 -4.05 -15.83 -110.29
C ALA A 369 -2.65 -16.29 -109.78
N ALA A 370 -2.40 -17.60 -109.99
CA ALA A 370 -1.11 -18.32 -110.11
C ALA A 370 -0.21 -18.60 -108.87
N THR A 371 -0.13 -19.89 -108.52
CA THR A 371 1.03 -20.64 -107.96
C THR A 371 2.05 -20.98 -109.06
N PRO A 372 3.24 -21.61 -108.81
CA PRO A 372 3.93 -21.97 -107.54
C PRO A 372 5.44 -21.59 -107.49
N GLY A 373 6.16 -21.90 -106.39
CA GLY A 373 7.64 -21.98 -106.40
C GLY A 373 8.34 -22.06 -105.02
N GLN A 374 9.21 -23.06 -104.84
CA GLN A 374 10.27 -23.13 -103.78
C GLN A 374 11.61 -22.69 -104.41
N PRO A 375 12.67 -22.26 -103.67
CA PRO A 375 13.39 -23.08 -102.66
C PRO A 375 13.98 -22.30 -101.45
N GLY A 376 14.85 -22.94 -100.64
CA GLY A 376 15.81 -22.28 -99.72
C GLY A 376 17.22 -22.15 -100.34
N PRO A 377 18.35 -22.04 -99.58
CA PRO A 377 18.50 -22.21 -98.11
C PRO A 377 19.55 -21.25 -97.41
N THR A 378 20.00 -21.64 -96.19
CA THR A 378 21.30 -21.36 -95.50
C THR A 378 21.68 -19.98 -94.87
N ALA A 379 21.95 -20.04 -93.55
CA ALA A 379 23.04 -19.41 -92.76
C ALA A 379 23.10 -17.86 -92.58
N ASP A 380 23.80 -17.25 -91.59
CA ASP A 380 24.65 -17.74 -90.47
C ASP A 380 24.58 -16.80 -89.22
N ARG A 381 25.03 -17.32 -88.06
CA ARG A 381 25.73 -16.66 -86.91
C ARG A 381 25.07 -15.65 -85.93
N ALA A 382 25.40 -15.90 -84.64
CA ALA A 382 25.76 -14.96 -83.56
C ALA A 382 24.66 -14.11 -82.85
N ALA A 383 24.67 -13.92 -81.51
CA ALA A 383 25.46 -14.56 -80.44
C ALA A 383 24.91 -14.34 -79.00
N THR A 384 25.28 -15.26 -78.09
CA THR A 384 25.57 -15.10 -76.63
C THR A 384 24.52 -14.61 -75.60
N HIS A 385 24.33 -15.46 -74.56
CA HIS A 385 24.27 -15.17 -73.10
C HIS A 385 23.11 -14.32 -72.51
N ASP A 386 22.59 -14.59 -71.30
CA ASP A 386 22.74 -15.79 -70.44
C ASP A 386 21.51 -15.98 -69.51
N ARG A 387 21.43 -17.14 -68.83
CA ARG A 387 20.37 -17.45 -67.85
C ARG A 387 20.89 -18.36 -66.73
N PRO A 388 20.50 -18.09 -65.47
CA PRO A 388 20.37 -19.16 -64.49
C PRO A 388 19.04 -19.12 -63.73
N ASP A 389 18.27 -20.21 -63.83
CA ASP A 389 17.61 -20.80 -62.66
C ASP A 389 18.66 -21.63 -61.89
N PRO A 390 18.52 -21.87 -60.57
CA PRO A 390 17.89 -23.14 -60.19
C PRO A 390 17.06 -23.11 -58.89
N THR A 391 16.31 -24.19 -58.70
CA THR A 391 15.64 -24.56 -57.44
C THR A 391 16.52 -25.55 -56.62
N PRO A 392 15.97 -26.40 -55.73
CA PRO A 392 16.15 -26.27 -54.28
C PRO A 392 17.11 -27.32 -53.67
N ASP A 393 17.42 -27.22 -52.36
CA ASP A 393 17.01 -28.29 -51.41
C ASP A 393 17.19 -27.93 -49.90
N ARG A 394 16.72 -28.84 -49.04
CA ARG A 394 16.82 -28.85 -47.56
C ARG A 394 17.88 -29.89 -47.11
N PRO A 395 18.41 -29.84 -45.86
CA PRO A 395 17.86 -30.74 -44.83
C PRO A 395 17.89 -30.15 -43.39
N THR A 396 17.76 -31.02 -42.38
CA THR A 396 17.46 -30.70 -40.97
C THR A 396 18.56 -31.07 -39.98
N HIS A 397 18.72 -30.32 -38.89
CA HIS A 397 18.61 -30.75 -37.47
C HIS A 397 19.27 -29.75 -36.49
N GLY A 398 18.85 -29.78 -35.21
CA GLY A 398 19.63 -29.24 -34.08
C GLY A 398 19.01 -28.07 -33.29
N GLY A 399 18.38 -28.39 -32.16
CA GLY A 399 18.40 -27.54 -30.95
C GLY A 399 19.23 -28.26 -29.87
N PRO A 400 19.20 -27.85 -28.58
CA PRO A 400 18.39 -26.78 -27.97
C PRO A 400 19.16 -25.83 -27.01
N GLY A 401 18.45 -24.86 -26.41
CA GLY A 401 18.65 -24.50 -24.99
C GLY A 401 19.18 -23.10 -24.62
N GLY A 402 18.66 -22.57 -23.49
CA GLY A 402 19.37 -21.63 -22.60
C GLY A 402 19.07 -20.13 -22.75
N PRO A 403 18.47 -19.46 -21.73
CA PRO A 403 18.33 -18.00 -21.69
C PRO A 403 19.35 -17.30 -20.77
N THR A 404 19.94 -16.20 -21.25
CA THR A 404 20.59 -15.14 -20.45
C THR A 404 20.35 -13.78 -21.14
N GLY A 405 20.42 -12.63 -20.47
CA GLY A 405 20.72 -12.40 -19.05
C GLY A 405 21.77 -11.32 -18.79
N SER A 406 21.70 -10.17 -19.46
CA SER A 406 22.55 -8.98 -19.25
C SER A 406 21.89 -7.76 -19.91
N GLY A 407 22.02 -6.50 -19.46
CA GLY A 407 22.84 -5.97 -18.36
C GLY A 407 23.54 -4.67 -18.76
N GLY A 408 22.76 -3.61 -19.05
CA GLY A 408 23.27 -2.34 -19.57
C GLY A 408 23.64 -1.32 -18.48
N ALA A 409 24.86 -1.40 -17.93
CA ALA A 409 25.37 -0.38 -17.01
C ALA A 409 26.16 0.71 -17.75
N THR A 410 25.81 1.99 -17.56
CA THR A 410 26.60 3.13 -18.06
C THR A 410 27.52 3.68 -16.97
N ALA A 411 28.80 3.85 -17.30
CA ALA A 411 29.86 4.10 -16.32
C ALA A 411 30.30 5.58 -16.21
N ARG A 412 30.79 5.94 -15.03
CA ARG A 412 31.35 7.26 -14.67
C ARG A 412 32.49 7.73 -15.59
N ARG A 413 32.43 9.01 -15.96
CA ARG A 413 33.53 9.99 -15.96
C ARG A 413 32.93 11.31 -15.43
N GLY A 414 33.64 12.22 -14.77
CA GLY A 414 35.01 12.25 -14.26
C GLY A 414 35.28 13.68 -13.76
N GLY A 415 35.80 13.87 -12.55
CA GLY A 415 36.00 15.21 -11.96
C GLY A 415 37.42 15.75 -12.15
N PRO A 416 37.67 16.99 -11.71
CA PRO A 416 38.97 17.39 -11.16
C PRO A 416 38.88 17.87 -9.70
N ALA A 417 40.04 18.00 -9.05
CA ALA A 417 40.22 18.58 -7.70
C ALA A 417 40.35 20.13 -7.78
N ALA A 418 40.53 20.92 -6.71
CA ALA A 418 40.73 20.68 -5.26
C ALA A 418 39.98 21.82 -4.48
N ASP A 419 40.17 22.20 -3.21
CA ASP A 419 41.02 21.85 -2.04
C ASP A 419 40.30 22.44 -0.77
N ALA A 420 40.77 22.68 0.46
CA ALA A 420 41.99 22.44 1.27
C ALA A 420 41.62 22.58 2.78
N SER A 421 42.56 22.28 3.70
CA SER A 421 42.53 22.56 5.16
C SER A 421 41.47 21.81 5.99
N ALA A 422 41.74 21.01 7.05
CA ALA A 422 42.79 20.86 8.07
C ALA A 422 42.52 21.54 9.44
N ALA A 423 42.99 20.89 10.51
CA ALA A 423 42.71 21.06 11.96
C ALA A 423 41.37 20.44 12.45
N GLY A 424 41.32 19.76 13.62
CA GLY A 424 42.40 19.39 14.54
C GLY A 424 41.95 18.34 15.60
N ARG A 425 42.92 17.61 16.20
CA ARG A 425 42.72 16.63 17.30
C ARG A 425 43.08 17.29 18.65
N PRO A 426 42.38 16.96 19.75
CA PRO A 426 42.75 15.83 20.64
C PRO A 426 41.50 14.99 21.06
N GLY A 427 41.55 13.96 21.91
CA GLY A 427 42.67 13.23 22.52
C GLY A 427 42.20 12.25 23.63
N SER A 428 42.80 11.05 23.66
CA SER A 428 43.04 10.17 24.84
C SER A 428 41.95 9.97 25.93
N ALA A 429 41.25 8.82 25.90
CA ALA A 429 41.02 7.88 27.03
C ALA A 429 40.03 6.78 26.59
N GLY A 430 40.15 5.49 26.94
CA GLY A 430 41.17 4.85 27.77
C GLY A 430 40.58 4.04 28.94
N ARG A 431 39.64 3.12 28.69
CA ARG A 431 39.11 2.19 29.72
C ARG A 431 39.00 0.77 29.20
N VAL A 432 39.93 -0.08 29.65
CA VAL A 432 39.81 -1.54 29.57
C VAL A 432 38.72 -2.01 30.54
N TRP A 433 37.88 -2.94 30.11
CA TRP A 433 36.96 -3.66 31.01
C TRP A 433 37.58 -5.01 31.38
N SER A 434 37.92 -5.18 32.65
CA SER A 434 38.48 -6.42 33.20
C SER A 434 37.38 -7.39 33.62
N SER A 435 37.52 -8.67 33.28
CA SER A 435 36.60 -9.73 33.70
C SER A 435 36.66 -9.97 35.22
N PRO A 436 35.53 -10.21 35.91
CA PRO A 436 35.52 -10.75 37.27
C PRO A 436 35.89 -12.26 37.28
N PRO A 437 36.48 -12.79 38.37
CA PRO A 437 37.04 -14.13 38.41
C PRO A 437 36.03 -15.24 38.78
N SER A 438 36.34 -16.47 38.36
CA SER A 438 35.59 -17.69 38.69
C SER A 438 35.91 -18.23 40.09
N GLY A 439 35.07 -17.90 41.08
CA GLY A 439 35.12 -18.47 42.44
C GLY A 439 34.57 -19.91 42.52
N ARG A 440 35.13 -20.73 43.43
CA ARG A 440 34.80 -22.17 43.60
C ARG A 440 34.86 -22.58 45.08
N ARG A 441 34.18 -23.70 45.44
CA ARG A 441 33.98 -24.31 46.80
C ARG A 441 32.80 -23.67 47.56
N ALA A 442 32.09 -24.35 48.47
CA ALA A 442 32.10 -25.74 49.00
C ALA A 442 30.62 -26.18 49.17
N SER A 443 30.18 -27.44 49.03
CA SER A 443 30.58 -28.69 49.71
C SER A 443 30.26 -28.70 51.21
N GLY A 444 29.09 -29.27 51.55
CA GLY A 444 28.56 -29.50 52.91
C GLY A 444 27.04 -29.28 52.95
N GLY A 445 26.21 -30.10 53.59
CA GLY A 445 26.48 -31.39 54.24
C GLY A 445 25.46 -31.71 55.34
N THR A 446 24.68 -32.79 55.17
CA THR A 446 23.87 -33.48 56.20
C THR A 446 22.98 -32.67 57.16
N ALA A 447 21.65 -32.79 57.01
CA ALA A 447 20.74 -33.11 58.11
C ALA A 447 19.33 -33.51 57.60
N ASP A 448 18.99 -34.80 57.67
CA ASP A 448 17.60 -35.28 57.74
C ASP A 448 17.22 -35.38 59.24
N PRO A 449 16.04 -34.90 59.65
CA PRO A 449 15.22 -35.77 60.49
C PRO A 449 13.71 -35.73 60.19
N ARG A 450 13.22 -36.84 59.60
CA ARG A 450 12.00 -37.59 59.97
C ARG A 450 11.13 -36.95 61.08
N GLY A 451 9.86 -36.64 60.77
CA GLY A 451 9.00 -35.90 61.71
C GLY A 451 7.47 -36.12 61.66
N ARG A 452 6.98 -37.36 61.53
CA ARG A 452 5.57 -37.81 61.73
C ARG A 452 4.46 -37.17 60.85
N GLY A 453 3.63 -38.03 60.26
CA GLY A 453 2.26 -37.64 59.86
C GLY A 453 1.25 -37.88 61.00
N VAL A 454 0.03 -37.39 60.81
CA VAL A 454 -1.18 -37.75 61.57
C VAL A 454 -2.34 -37.78 60.58
N ASP A 455 -2.98 -38.94 60.42
CA ASP A 455 -4.30 -39.06 59.79
C ASP A 455 -5.40 -38.82 60.84
N GLY A 456 -6.53 -38.25 60.42
CA GLY A 456 -7.70 -37.97 61.27
C GLY A 456 -8.88 -37.48 60.45
#